data_AF-A0A4U1J4B8-F1
#
_entry.id   AF-A0A4U1J4B8-F1
#
_cell.length_a   1.000
_cell.length_b   1.000
_cell.length_c   1.000
_cell.angle_alpha   90.00
_cell.angle_beta   90.00
_cell.angle_gamma   90.00
#
_symmetry.space_group_name_H-M   'P 1'
#
loop_
_entity.id
_entity.type
_entity.pdbx_description
1 polymer ?
#
loop_
_entity_poly.entity_id
_entity_poly.type
_entity_poly.pdbx_seq_one_letter_code
_entity_poly.pdbx_strand_id
1 'polypeptide(L)'
;MSSEVQDRLEAARKAAEAEVERLKAEHDKLAEKIASLGDDSPDRRAELRRRRAMIVDAREALKDTEAALRLFEKTGKEHAIIAEGTRVFGSVAVRVPPGTSHEARGRAIDDELSGSLADVAAELGVILAAAPSRYTRERPGRDAEGRTVLDVFGRVEGDTLVPAVSSASRNLRV
;
A
#
# COMPACT_ATOMS: atom_id res chain seq x y z
N MET A 1 0.11 -24.07 -3.27
CA MET A 1 -0.32 -23.00 -2.36
C MET A 1 0.84 -22.06 -1.98
N SER A 2 1.81 -22.43 -1.13
CA SER A 2 2.87 -21.48 -0.72
C SER A 2 3.83 -21.06 -1.85
N SER A 3 4.24 -21.99 -2.72
CA SER A 3 5.15 -21.65 -3.84
C SER A 3 4.47 -20.81 -4.91
N GLU A 4 3.22 -21.12 -5.27
CA GLU A 4 2.48 -20.40 -6.32
C GLU A 4 2.20 -18.93 -5.95
N VAL A 5 1.93 -18.65 -4.67
CA VAL A 5 1.75 -17.27 -4.18
C VAL A 5 3.08 -16.52 -4.21
N GLN A 6 4.17 -17.16 -3.78
CA GLN A 6 5.50 -16.58 -3.86
C GLN A 6 5.90 -16.28 -5.31
N ASP A 7 5.77 -17.26 -6.21
CA ASP A 7 6.09 -17.11 -7.64
C ASP A 7 5.28 -15.96 -8.27
N ARG A 8 4.00 -15.83 -7.91
CA ARG A 8 3.14 -14.74 -8.37
C ARG A 8 3.60 -13.38 -7.84
N LEU A 9 3.96 -13.28 -6.56
CA LEU A 9 4.45 -12.03 -5.96
C LEU A 9 5.81 -11.62 -6.54
N GLU A 10 6.71 -12.58 -6.78
CA GLU A 10 7.99 -12.34 -7.45
C GLU A 10 7.81 -11.89 -8.90
N ALA A 11 6.90 -12.53 -9.64
CA ALA A 11 6.57 -12.12 -11.00
C ALA A 11 5.96 -10.71 -11.03
N ALA A 12 5.07 -10.39 -10.09
CA ALA A 12 4.49 -9.07 -9.95
C ALA A 12 5.54 -8.00 -9.61
N ARG A 13 6.50 -8.32 -8.73
CA ARG A 13 7.62 -7.42 -8.40
C ARG A 13 8.45 -7.12 -9.64
N LYS A 14 8.82 -8.16 -10.39
CA LYS A 14 9.60 -8.02 -11.63
C LYS A 14 8.85 -7.19 -12.68
N ALA A 15 7.53 -7.38 -12.81
CA ALA A 15 6.70 -6.58 -13.70
C ALA A 15 6.64 -5.11 -13.27
N ALA A 16 6.48 -4.84 -11.98
CA ALA A 16 6.47 -3.47 -11.44
C ALA A 16 7.83 -2.76 -11.61
N GLU A 17 8.93 -3.48 -11.39
CA GLU A 17 10.29 -2.97 -11.62
C GLU A 17 10.51 -2.64 -13.11
N ALA A 18 10.11 -3.53 -14.01
CA ALA A 18 10.19 -3.31 -15.44
C ALA A 18 9.37 -2.09 -15.88
N GLU A 19 8.19 -1.85 -15.27
CA GLU A 19 7.37 -0.69 -15.57
C GLU A 19 8.01 0.63 -15.11
N VAL A 20 8.64 0.64 -13.92
CA VAL A 20 9.40 1.80 -13.45
C VAL A 20 10.54 2.14 -14.42
N GLU A 21 11.28 1.14 -14.89
CA GLU A 21 12.37 1.34 -15.85
C GLU A 21 11.85 1.76 -17.23
N ARG A 22 10.74 1.19 -17.70
CA ARG A 22 10.09 1.60 -18.95
C ARG A 22 9.69 3.08 -18.92
N LEU A 23 9.06 3.52 -17.83
CA LEU A 23 8.62 4.91 -17.66
C LEU A 23 9.80 5.88 -17.53
N LYS A 24 10.90 5.48 -16.88
CA LYS A 24 12.14 6.27 -16.87
C LYS A 24 12.73 6.41 -18.26
N ALA A 25 12.85 5.33 -19.01
CA ALA A 25 13.39 5.36 -20.38
C ALA A 25 12.51 6.19 -21.33
N GLU A 26 11.18 6.09 -21.19
CA GLU A 26 10.23 6.93 -21.93
C GLU A 26 10.36 8.41 -21.55
N HIS A 27 10.57 8.69 -20.26
CA HIS A 27 10.82 10.04 -19.76
C HIS A 27 12.07 10.65 -20.40
N ASP A 28 13.17 9.90 -20.42
CA ASP A 28 14.46 10.34 -20.98
C ASP A 28 14.37 10.61 -22.49
N LYS A 29 13.72 9.72 -23.26
CA LYS A 29 13.51 9.92 -24.71
C LYS A 29 12.75 11.19 -25.06
N LEU A 30 11.88 11.64 -24.15
CA LEU A 30 11.01 12.78 -24.37
C LEU A 30 11.52 14.04 -23.64
N ALA A 31 12.67 13.96 -22.97
CA ALA A 31 13.29 15.07 -22.25
C ALA A 31 13.61 16.24 -23.19
N GLU A 32 14.17 15.96 -24.38
CA GLU A 32 14.48 16.98 -25.39
C GLU A 32 13.22 17.67 -25.90
N LYS A 33 12.15 16.91 -26.16
CA LYS A 33 10.85 17.45 -26.56
C LYS A 33 10.28 18.38 -25.50
N ILE A 34 10.41 18.03 -24.21
CA ILE A 34 9.96 18.87 -23.09
C ILE A 34 10.81 20.12 -22.96
N ALA A 35 12.14 20.01 -23.11
CA ALA A 35 13.04 21.15 -23.07
C ALA A 35 12.66 22.20 -24.14
N SER A 36 12.22 21.74 -25.32
CA SER A 36 11.80 22.63 -26.42
C SER A 36 10.50 23.41 -26.15
N LEU A 37 9.70 23.05 -25.13
CA LEU A 37 8.44 23.74 -24.81
C LEU A 37 8.63 25.10 -24.10
N GLY A 38 9.86 25.48 -23.75
CA GLY A 38 10.17 26.71 -22.99
C GLY A 38 9.94 26.56 -21.49
N ASP A 39 10.82 27.13 -20.66
CA ASP A 39 10.86 26.88 -19.20
C ASP A 39 9.57 27.26 -18.46
N ASP A 40 8.93 28.38 -18.84
CA ASP A 40 7.72 28.89 -18.19
C ASP A 40 6.41 28.42 -18.81
N SER A 41 6.46 27.56 -19.84
CA SER A 41 5.26 27.11 -20.54
C SER A 41 4.34 26.30 -19.61
N PRO A 42 3.02 26.59 -19.59
CA PRO A 42 2.05 25.79 -18.85
C PRO A 42 2.01 24.34 -19.35
N ASP A 43 2.24 24.10 -20.64
CA ASP A 43 2.26 22.76 -21.24
C ASP A 43 3.45 21.95 -20.73
N ARG A 44 4.63 22.58 -20.63
CA ARG A 44 5.82 21.95 -20.04
C ARG A 44 5.56 21.53 -18.60
N ARG A 45 4.98 22.43 -17.79
CA ARG A 45 4.67 22.16 -16.38
C ARG A 45 3.63 21.05 -16.23
N ALA A 46 2.58 21.05 -17.06
CA ALA A 46 1.56 20.00 -17.05
C ALA A 46 2.17 18.64 -17.43
N GLU A 47 3.01 18.60 -18.46
CA GLU A 47 3.66 17.37 -18.93
C GLU A 47 4.62 16.79 -17.88
N LEU A 48 5.48 17.64 -17.29
CA LEU A 48 6.36 17.24 -16.20
C LEU A 48 5.58 16.71 -14.99
N ARG A 49 4.45 17.34 -14.65
CA ARG A 49 3.59 16.89 -13.54
C ARG A 49 2.99 15.51 -13.83
N ARG A 50 2.43 15.31 -15.02
CA ARG A 50 1.82 14.02 -15.42
C ARG A 50 2.84 12.88 -15.34
N ARG A 51 4.05 13.10 -15.87
CA ARG A 51 5.12 12.09 -15.86
C ARG A 51 5.63 11.78 -14.47
N ARG A 52 5.83 12.82 -13.65
CA ARG A 52 6.19 12.64 -12.24
C ARG A 52 5.13 11.82 -11.51
N ALA A 53 3.85 12.09 -11.75
CA ALA A 53 2.77 11.30 -11.17
C ALA A 53 2.87 9.82 -11.61
N MET A 54 3.02 9.53 -12.91
CA MET A 54 3.16 8.15 -13.40
C MET A 54 4.35 7.40 -12.79
N ILE A 55 5.52 8.04 -12.67
CA ILE A 55 6.70 7.41 -12.05
C ILE A 55 6.47 7.19 -10.56
N VAL A 56 5.82 8.13 -9.87
CA VAL A 56 5.46 7.99 -8.46
C VAL A 56 4.51 6.81 -8.28
N ASP A 57 3.45 6.72 -9.07
CA ASP A 57 2.46 5.64 -9.01
C ASP A 57 3.10 4.26 -9.27
N ALA A 58 3.97 4.15 -10.29
CA ALA A 58 4.69 2.91 -10.58
C ALA A 58 5.65 2.51 -9.45
N ARG A 59 6.35 3.47 -8.84
CA ARG A 59 7.20 3.21 -7.67
C ARG A 59 6.40 2.80 -6.44
N GLU A 60 5.20 3.36 -6.27
CA GLU A 60 4.29 2.94 -5.20
C GLU A 60 3.83 1.50 -5.39
N ALA A 61 3.45 1.11 -6.61
CA ALA A 61 3.09 -0.28 -6.93
C ALA A 61 4.24 -1.27 -6.68
N LEU A 62 5.48 -0.88 -7.02
CA LEU A 62 6.67 -1.70 -6.72
C LEU A 62 6.84 -1.89 -5.20
N LYS A 63 6.80 -0.79 -4.43
CA LYS A 63 6.91 -0.85 -2.96
C LYS A 63 5.80 -1.68 -2.31
N ASP A 64 4.59 -1.62 -2.86
CA ASP A 64 3.45 -2.39 -2.37
C ASP A 64 3.64 -3.91 -2.58
N THR A 65 4.26 -4.29 -3.70
CA THR A 65 4.55 -5.69 -4.01
C THR A 65 5.74 -6.21 -3.21
N GLU A 66 6.78 -5.39 -3.00
CA GLU A 66 7.90 -5.72 -2.11
C GLU A 66 7.43 -5.91 -0.65
N ALA A 67 6.52 -5.04 -0.17
CA ALA A 67 5.93 -5.19 1.14
C ALA A 67 5.11 -6.47 1.28
N ALA A 68 4.34 -6.83 0.24
CA ALA A 68 3.57 -8.09 0.22
C ALA A 68 4.49 -9.32 0.23
N LEU A 69 5.59 -9.29 -0.53
CA LEU A 69 6.58 -10.38 -0.54
C LEU A 69 7.24 -10.52 0.84
N ARG A 70 7.66 -9.41 1.47
CA ARG A 70 8.23 -9.42 2.83
C ARG A 70 7.24 -9.97 3.87
N LEU A 71 5.96 -9.60 3.77
CA LEU A 71 4.92 -10.15 4.65
C LEU A 71 4.73 -11.65 4.42
N PHE A 72 4.73 -12.09 3.17
CA PHE A 72 4.62 -13.49 2.80
C PHE A 72 5.80 -14.32 3.31
N GLU A 73 7.03 -13.85 3.15
CA GLU A 73 8.23 -14.50 3.67
C GLU A 73 8.19 -14.68 5.20
N LYS A 74 7.58 -13.73 5.92
CA LYS A 74 7.47 -13.78 7.39
C LYS A 74 6.31 -14.62 7.89
N THR A 75 5.16 -14.57 7.21
CA THR A 75 3.90 -15.09 7.75
C THR A 75 3.33 -16.27 6.96
N GLY A 76 3.85 -16.53 5.77
CA GLY A 76 3.30 -17.49 4.79
C GLY A 76 1.97 -17.04 4.17
N LYS A 77 1.52 -15.80 4.42
CA LYS A 77 0.26 -15.23 3.94
C LYS A 77 0.52 -13.98 3.11
N GLU A 78 -0.22 -13.82 2.01
CA GLU A 78 -0.13 -12.65 1.13
C GLU A 78 -0.58 -11.36 1.85
N HIS A 79 -1.64 -11.48 2.64
CA HIS A 79 -2.19 -10.41 3.46
C HIS A 79 -2.08 -10.83 4.94
N ALA A 80 -1.30 -10.08 5.69
CA ALA A 80 -1.09 -10.27 7.11
C ALA A 80 -0.75 -8.94 7.77
N ILE A 81 -0.89 -8.89 9.09
CA ILE A 81 -0.48 -7.78 9.94
C ILE A 81 0.59 -8.32 10.88
N ILE A 82 1.68 -7.58 10.99
CA ILE A 82 2.78 -7.91 11.88
C ILE A 82 3.13 -6.70 12.75
N ALA A 83 3.65 -7.00 13.94
CA ALA A 83 4.33 -6.02 14.76
C ALA A 83 5.84 -6.08 14.51
N GLU A 84 6.49 -4.92 14.39
CA GLU A 84 7.94 -4.78 14.44
C GLU A 84 8.29 -3.66 15.43
N GLY A 85 8.78 -4.04 16.61
CA GLY A 85 9.06 -3.11 17.69
C GLY A 85 7.79 -2.39 18.14
N THR A 86 7.78 -1.06 18.04
CA THR A 86 6.63 -0.21 18.43
C THR A 86 5.69 0.11 17.27
N ARG A 87 5.77 -0.64 16.16
CA ARG A 87 5.01 -0.38 14.94
C ARG A 87 4.22 -1.61 14.54
N VAL A 88 3.04 -1.36 14.01
CA VAL A 88 2.17 -2.37 13.41
C VAL A 88 1.97 -2.00 11.96
N PHE A 89 2.26 -2.93 11.06
CA PHE A 89 1.99 -2.73 9.65
C PHE A 89 1.59 -4.02 8.97
N GLY A 90 0.90 -3.89 7.84
CA GLY A 90 0.41 -5.05 7.12
C GLY A 90 -0.51 -4.68 5.98
N SER A 91 -1.19 -5.69 5.47
CA SER A 91 -2.31 -5.49 4.56
C SER A 91 -3.43 -6.50 4.83
N VAL A 92 -4.64 -6.10 4.47
CA VAL A 92 -5.85 -6.95 4.51
C VAL A 92 -6.60 -6.79 3.19
N ALA A 93 -7.18 -7.86 2.68
CA ALA A 93 -8.02 -7.82 1.48
C ALA A 93 -9.49 -7.96 1.87
N VAL A 94 -10.27 -6.92 1.62
CA VAL A 94 -11.69 -6.86 2.01
C VAL A 94 -12.57 -6.91 0.77
N ARG A 95 -13.59 -7.76 0.78
CA ARG A 95 -14.60 -7.79 -0.28
C ARG A 95 -15.60 -6.65 -0.07
N VAL A 96 -15.50 -5.60 -0.88
CA VAL A 96 -16.44 -4.47 -0.87
C VAL A 96 -17.23 -4.45 -2.18
N PRO A 97 -18.52 -4.82 -2.18
CA PRO A 97 -19.36 -4.77 -3.38
C PRO A 97 -19.45 -3.35 -3.98
N PRO A 98 -19.67 -3.22 -5.29
CA PRO A 98 -19.95 -1.93 -5.90
C PRO A 98 -21.26 -1.35 -5.35
N GLY A 99 -21.29 -0.04 -5.11
CA GLY A 99 -22.48 0.66 -4.58
C GLY A 99 -22.69 0.53 -3.07
N THR A 100 -21.78 -0.14 -2.33
CA THR A 100 -21.82 -0.19 -0.87
C THR A 100 -21.68 1.21 -0.26
N SER A 101 -22.52 1.55 0.72
CA SER A 101 -22.43 2.82 1.42
C SER A 101 -21.12 2.94 2.21
N HIS A 102 -20.70 4.16 2.48
CA HIS A 102 -19.49 4.41 3.28
C HIS A 102 -19.54 3.71 4.64
N GLU A 103 -20.71 3.70 5.29
CA GLU A 103 -20.89 3.06 6.59
C GLU A 103 -20.82 1.53 6.52
N ALA A 104 -21.51 0.92 5.55
CA ALA A 104 -21.48 -0.53 5.36
C ALA A 104 -20.06 -1.00 4.98
N ARG A 105 -19.34 -0.18 4.20
CA ARG A 105 -17.93 -0.42 3.91
C ARG A 105 -17.08 -0.37 5.18
N GLY A 106 -17.27 0.65 6.03
CA GLY A 106 -16.55 0.75 7.30
C GLY A 106 -16.73 -0.49 8.17
N ARG A 107 -17.97 -0.98 8.30
CA ARG A 107 -18.27 -2.22 9.04
C ARG A 107 -17.58 -3.45 8.46
N ALA A 108 -17.63 -3.64 7.13
CA ALA A 108 -16.96 -4.76 6.48
C ALA A 108 -15.45 -4.75 6.73
N ILE A 109 -14.83 -3.56 6.82
CA ILE A 109 -13.42 -3.41 7.17
C ILE A 109 -13.18 -3.72 8.64
N ASP A 110 -14.02 -3.21 9.53
CA ASP A 110 -13.91 -3.47 10.97
C ASP A 110 -14.03 -4.97 11.28
N ASP A 111 -15.01 -5.65 10.66
CA ASP A 111 -15.26 -7.08 10.85
C ASP A 111 -14.04 -7.92 10.42
N GLU A 112 -13.51 -7.67 9.22
CA GLU A 112 -12.35 -8.41 8.69
C GLU A 112 -11.06 -8.13 9.50
N LEU A 113 -10.88 -6.90 9.96
CA LEU A 113 -9.64 -6.46 10.58
C LEU A 113 -9.59 -6.71 12.10
N SER A 114 -10.75 -6.76 12.76
CA SER A 114 -10.88 -6.80 14.22
C SER A 114 -10.02 -7.88 14.89
N GLY A 115 -10.14 -9.13 14.44
CA GLY A 115 -9.42 -10.27 15.03
C GLY A 115 -7.91 -10.11 14.90
N SER A 116 -7.43 -9.91 13.66
CA SER A 116 -5.99 -9.79 13.40
C SER A 116 -5.34 -8.61 14.13
N LEU A 117 -6.05 -7.47 14.22
CA LEU A 117 -5.53 -6.29 14.90
C LEU A 117 -5.58 -6.44 16.44
N ALA A 118 -6.59 -7.13 16.98
CA ALA A 118 -6.66 -7.47 18.39
C ALA A 118 -5.56 -8.44 18.81
N ASP A 119 -5.26 -9.45 17.98
CA ASP A 119 -4.17 -10.40 18.23
C ASP A 119 -2.81 -9.68 18.33
N VAL A 120 -2.55 -8.77 17.39
CA VAL A 120 -1.31 -7.96 17.39
C VAL A 120 -1.26 -6.99 18.58
N ALA A 121 -2.38 -6.38 18.95
CA ALA A 121 -2.45 -5.51 20.13
C ALA A 121 -2.18 -6.29 21.42
N ALA A 122 -2.74 -7.50 21.54
CA ALA A 122 -2.51 -8.40 22.67
C ALA A 122 -1.04 -8.86 22.75
N GLU A 123 -0.41 -9.20 21.62
CA GLU A 123 1.02 -9.54 21.56
C GLU A 123 1.91 -8.40 22.06
N LEU A 124 1.54 -7.15 21.72
CA LEU A 124 2.25 -5.96 22.14
C LEU A 124 1.90 -5.49 23.56
N GLY A 125 0.88 -6.08 24.20
CA GLY A 125 0.39 -5.66 25.51
C GLY A 125 -0.28 -4.29 25.52
N VAL A 126 -0.90 -3.89 24.39
CA VAL A 126 -1.54 -2.57 24.21
C VAL A 126 -3.02 -2.70 23.88
N ILE A 127 -3.77 -1.61 24.01
CA ILE A 127 -5.18 -1.51 23.58
C ILE A 127 -5.32 -0.69 22.30
N LEU A 128 -6.38 -0.93 21.52
CA LEU A 128 -6.66 -0.15 20.32
C LEU A 128 -7.22 1.24 20.69
N ALA A 129 -6.65 2.31 20.15
CA ALA A 129 -7.14 3.69 20.36
C ALA A 129 -8.44 4.00 19.59
N ALA A 130 -8.74 3.23 18.55
CA ALA A 130 -9.74 3.56 17.55
C ALA A 130 -10.33 2.28 16.93
N ALA A 131 -11.41 2.43 16.16
CA ALA A 131 -11.98 1.35 15.36
C ALA A 131 -10.95 0.83 14.32
N PRO A 132 -10.92 -0.48 14.02
CA PRO A 132 -9.95 -1.08 13.10
C PRO A 132 -9.88 -0.38 11.74
N SER A 133 -11.00 0.03 11.16
CA SER A 133 -11.09 0.77 9.90
C SER A 133 -10.25 2.05 9.89
N ARG A 134 -9.99 2.68 11.04
CA ARG A 134 -9.15 3.89 11.15
C ARG A 134 -7.66 3.61 10.96
N TYR A 135 -7.22 2.37 11.13
CA TYR A 135 -5.85 1.95 10.86
C TYR A 135 -5.61 1.63 9.39
N THR A 136 -6.66 1.72 8.56
CA THR A 136 -6.59 1.31 7.17
C THR A 136 -6.44 2.45 6.19
N ARG A 137 -5.80 2.14 5.07
CA ARG A 137 -5.78 2.98 3.88
C ARG A 137 -5.97 2.12 2.64
N GLU A 138 -6.89 2.50 1.76
CA GLU A 138 -7.10 1.79 0.51
C GLU A 138 -5.92 1.97 -0.44
N ARG A 139 -5.40 0.84 -0.95
CA ARG A 139 -4.48 0.82 -2.08
C ARG A 139 -5.25 1.05 -3.37
N PRO A 140 -4.68 1.74 -4.36
CA PRO A 140 -5.31 1.84 -5.67
C PRO A 140 -5.47 0.45 -6.29
N GLY A 141 -6.65 0.19 -6.86
CA GLY A 141 -6.96 -1.06 -7.56
C GLY A 141 -7.59 -2.15 -6.69
N ARG A 142 -7.42 -3.39 -7.13
CA ARG A 142 -7.96 -4.61 -6.53
C ARG A 142 -6.92 -5.72 -6.60
N ASP A 143 -7.01 -6.71 -5.72
CA ASP A 143 -6.17 -7.90 -5.81
C ASP A 143 -6.60 -8.83 -6.96
N ALA A 144 -5.89 -9.96 -7.11
CA ALA A 144 -6.19 -10.97 -8.13
C ALA A 144 -7.59 -11.60 -7.99
N GLU A 145 -8.19 -11.53 -6.80
CA GLU A 145 -9.54 -12.03 -6.51
C GLU A 145 -10.62 -10.92 -6.63
N GLY A 146 -10.24 -9.71 -7.00
CA GLY A 146 -11.14 -8.55 -7.13
C GLY A 146 -11.51 -7.89 -5.79
N ARG A 147 -10.79 -8.19 -4.70
CA ARG A 147 -10.95 -7.58 -3.38
C ARG A 147 -10.23 -6.25 -3.28
N THR A 148 -10.73 -5.40 -2.41
CA THR A 148 -10.10 -4.12 -2.05
C THR A 148 -8.95 -4.39 -1.10
N VAL A 149 -7.73 -4.05 -1.50
CA VAL A 149 -6.56 -4.18 -0.61
C VAL A 149 -6.43 -2.92 0.23
N LEU A 150 -6.34 -3.12 1.54
CA LEU A 150 -6.14 -2.06 2.51
C LEU A 150 -4.78 -2.27 3.18
N ASP A 151 -3.95 -1.24 3.17
CA ASP A 151 -2.81 -1.19 4.06
C ASP A 151 -3.25 -0.93 5.49
N VAL A 152 -2.61 -1.58 6.45
CA VAL A 152 -2.83 -1.39 7.87
C VAL A 152 -1.60 -0.72 8.46
N PHE A 153 -1.78 0.37 9.22
CA PHE A 153 -0.69 1.05 9.91
C PHE A 153 -1.11 1.48 11.31
N GLY A 154 -0.31 1.09 12.30
CA GLY A 154 -0.42 1.50 13.69
C GLY A 154 0.93 1.78 14.32
N ARG A 155 0.93 2.55 15.40
CA ARG A 155 2.10 2.82 16.24
C ARG A 155 1.72 2.71 17.70
N VAL A 156 2.60 2.14 18.51
CA VAL A 156 2.45 2.10 19.96
C VAL A 156 2.83 3.46 20.56
N GLU A 157 1.92 4.02 21.34
CA GLU A 157 2.09 5.23 22.14
C GLU A 157 1.63 4.95 23.58
N GLY A 158 2.59 4.75 24.49
CA GLY A 158 2.30 4.27 25.84
C GLY A 158 1.66 2.88 25.78
N ASP A 159 0.49 2.73 26.40
CA ASP A 159 -0.25 1.46 26.48
C ASP A 159 -1.28 1.32 25.35
N THR A 160 -1.20 2.17 24.32
CA THR A 160 -2.21 2.24 23.25
C THR A 160 -1.58 2.09 21.87
N LEU A 161 -2.20 1.30 21.00
CA LEU A 161 -1.94 1.30 19.57
C LEU A 161 -2.77 2.41 18.93
N VAL A 162 -2.13 3.38 18.28
CA VAL A 162 -2.80 4.49 17.58
C VAL A 162 -2.71 4.34 16.06
N PRO A 163 -3.72 4.78 15.29
CA PRO A 163 -3.66 4.76 13.83
C PRO A 163 -2.51 5.61 13.27
N ALA A 164 -1.73 5.03 12.38
CA ALA A 164 -0.58 5.68 11.76
C ALA A 164 -0.71 5.76 10.23
N VAL A 165 -1.89 6.04 9.70
CA VAL A 165 -2.22 6.02 8.26
C VAL A 165 -1.77 7.25 7.46
N SER A 166 -1.06 8.19 8.10
CA SER A 166 -0.59 9.42 7.44
C SER A 166 0.44 9.13 6.34
N SER A 167 0.53 10.01 5.32
CA SER A 167 1.54 9.89 4.26
C SER A 167 2.98 9.91 4.80
N ALA A 168 3.25 10.60 5.91
CA ALA A 168 4.55 10.63 6.57
C ALA A 168 4.93 9.27 7.19
N SER A 169 3.93 8.52 7.66
CA SER A 169 4.11 7.18 8.24
C SER A 169 4.45 6.12 7.18
N ARG A 170 4.16 6.38 5.90
CA ARG A 170 4.43 5.47 4.78
C ARG A 170 5.93 5.23 4.54
N ASN A 171 6.76 6.23 4.84
CA ASN A 171 8.22 6.12 4.74
C ASN A 171 8.84 5.23 5.83
N LEU A 172 8.03 4.67 6.72
CA LEU A 172 8.47 3.76 7.77
C LEU A 172 8.38 2.28 7.38
N ARG A 173 8.05 1.96 6.11
CA ARG A 173 8.16 0.61 5.52
C ARG A 173 9.62 0.11 5.36
N VAL A 174 10.59 0.80 5.97
CA VAL A 174 12.03 0.47 5.94
C VAL A 174 12.28 -0.73 6.86
#